data_AF-A0A662UYT5-F1
#
_entry.id   AF-A0A662UYT5-F1
#
_cell.length_a   1.000
_cell.length_b   1.000
_cell.length_c   1.000
_cell.angle_alpha   90.00
_cell.angle_beta   90.00
_cell.angle_gamma   90.00
#
_symmetry.space_group_name_H-M   'P 1'
#
loop_
_entity.id
_entity.type
_entity.pdbx_description
1 polymer ?
#
loop_
_entity_poly.entity_id
_entity_poly.type
_entity_poly.pdbx_seq_one_letter_code
_entity_poly.pdbx_strand_id
1 'polypeptide(L)'
;MVEVVYVSWDEAVELCYKLAMEIASSGFRPDAIVAVLRGGVVPALIVSDVLGVDRFYAVRARHWGIAEEVYETPLVEQLPQGKLEGARVLVVDEVADTGKTL
;
A
#
# COMPACT_ATOMS: atom_id res chain seq x y z
N MET A 1 29.18 -3.35 -2.03
CA MET A 1 28.57 -2.36 -1.12
C MET A 1 27.10 -2.31 -1.46
N VAL A 2 26.22 -2.38 -0.45
CA VAL A 2 24.78 -2.18 -0.67
C VAL A 2 24.55 -0.67 -0.79
N GLU A 3 23.93 -0.24 -1.88
CA GLU A 3 23.49 1.15 -2.03
C GLU A 3 22.22 1.35 -1.19
N VAL A 4 22.23 2.36 -0.32
CA VAL A 4 21.13 2.63 0.61
C VAL A 4 20.63 4.03 0.33
N VAL A 5 19.33 4.15 0.04
CA VAL A 5 18.63 5.43 -0.10
C VAL A 5 17.87 5.70 1.19
N TYR A 6 18.16 6.83 1.84
CA TYR A 6 17.43 7.29 3.00
C TYR A 6 16.37 8.29 2.54
N VAL A 7 15.10 7.94 2.73
CA VAL A 7 13.97 8.82 2.41
C VAL A 7 13.61 9.61 3.67
N SER A 8 13.64 10.93 3.57
CA SER A 8 13.23 11.80 4.68
C SER A 8 11.70 11.75 4.88
N TRP A 9 11.21 12.15 6.04
CA TRP A 9 9.76 12.19 6.28
C TRP A 9 9.04 13.15 5.32
N ASP A 10 9.62 14.33 5.09
CA ASP A 10 9.05 15.34 4.19
C ASP A 10 8.97 14.81 2.75
N GLU A 11 10.01 14.12 2.29
CA GLU A 11 10.02 13.47 0.97
C GLU A 11 8.98 12.36 0.87
N ALA A 12 8.85 11.50 1.89
CA ALA A 12 7.84 10.45 1.92
C ALA A 12 6.41 11.02 1.85
N VAL A 13 6.14 12.11 2.59
CA VAL A 13 4.86 12.81 2.54
C VAL A 13 4.62 13.42 1.16
N GLU A 14 5.60 14.10 0.57
CA GLU A 14 5.50 14.68 -0.78
C GLU A 14 5.17 13.62 -1.84
N LEU A 15 5.82 12.45 -1.78
CA LEU A 15 5.54 11.33 -2.66
C LEU A 15 4.09 10.82 -2.50
N CYS A 16 3.59 10.74 -1.27
CA CYS A 16 2.20 10.33 -1.00
C CYS A 16 1.18 11.34 -1.54
N TYR A 17 1.44 12.64 -1.35
CA TYR A 17 0.60 13.71 -1.92
C TYR A 17 0.58 13.64 -3.45
N LYS A 18 1.76 13.47 -4.07
CA LYS A 18 1.86 13.32 -5.53
C LYS A 18 1.06 12.12 -6.02
N LEU A 19 1.21 10.96 -5.39
CA LEU A 19 0.45 9.75 -5.71
C LEU A 19 -1.07 9.99 -5.61
N ALA A 20 -1.54 10.62 -4.53
CA ALA A 20 -2.95 10.94 -4.35
C ALA A 20 -3.48 11.89 -5.45
N MET A 21 -2.69 12.90 -5.82
CA MET A 21 -3.06 13.83 -6.90
C MET A 21 -3.11 13.13 -8.27
N GLU A 22 -2.17 12.22 -8.56
CA GLU A 22 -2.19 11.41 -9.77
C GLU A 22 -3.45 10.53 -9.84
N ILE A 23 -3.80 9.85 -8.73
CA ILE A 23 -5.03 9.07 -8.62
C ILE A 23 -6.27 9.95 -8.84
N ALA A 24 -6.36 11.10 -8.17
CA ALA A 24 -7.50 12.02 -8.33
C ALA A 24 -7.64 12.50 -9.79
N SER A 25 -6.52 12.82 -10.44
CA SER A 25 -6.47 13.28 -11.83
C SER A 25 -6.86 12.20 -12.85
N SER A 26 -6.60 10.93 -12.54
CA SER A 26 -6.95 9.79 -13.40
C SER A 26 -8.47 9.58 -13.56
N GLY A 27 -9.28 10.22 -12.71
CA GLY A 27 -10.72 9.99 -12.62
C GLY A 27 -11.11 8.79 -11.76
N PHE A 28 -10.14 8.00 -11.26
CA PHE A 28 -10.41 6.94 -10.31
C PHE A 28 -10.91 7.51 -8.97
N ARG A 29 -11.99 6.94 -8.44
CA ARG A 29 -12.62 7.36 -7.18
C ARG A 29 -12.78 6.13 -6.28
N PRO A 30 -11.77 5.77 -5.48
CA PRO A 30 -11.86 4.60 -4.62
C PRO A 30 -12.94 4.79 -3.56
N ASP A 31 -13.69 3.73 -3.28
CA ASP A 31 -14.67 3.68 -2.19
C ASP A 31 -14.05 3.10 -0.92
N ALA A 32 -12.86 2.48 -1.01
CA ALA A 32 -12.11 1.92 0.10
C ALA A 32 -10.61 1.84 -0.21
N ILE A 33 -9.81 1.87 0.86
CA ILE A 33 -8.36 1.72 0.85
C ILE A 33 -8.00 0.41 1.54
N VAL A 34 -7.11 -0.38 0.93
CA VAL A 34 -6.51 -1.56 1.56
C VAL A 34 -5.00 -1.36 1.66
N ALA A 35 -4.50 -1.12 2.87
CA ALA A 35 -3.08 -1.02 3.12
C ALA A 35 -2.44 -2.41 3.17
N VAL A 36 -1.31 -2.58 2.48
CA VAL A 36 -0.46 -3.76 2.64
C VAL A 36 0.36 -3.61 3.91
N LEU A 37 0.16 -4.53 4.86
CA LEU A 37 0.91 -4.53 6.11
C LEU A 37 2.32 -5.04 5.85
N ARG A 38 3.37 -4.38 6.36
CA ARG A 38 3.33 -3.26 7.33
C ARG A 38 3.58 -1.89 6.69
N GLY A 39 4.45 -1.81 5.69
CA GLY A 39 4.99 -0.53 5.25
C GLY A 39 3.96 0.34 4.52
N GLY A 40 3.00 -0.28 3.82
CA GLY A 40 1.91 0.41 3.14
C GLY A 40 0.96 1.20 4.04
N VAL A 41 0.96 0.99 5.37
CA VAL A 41 0.02 1.67 6.29
C VAL A 41 0.17 3.19 6.24
N VAL A 42 1.40 3.70 6.32
CA VAL A 42 1.64 5.14 6.40
C VAL A 42 1.28 5.83 5.07
N PRO A 43 1.77 5.36 3.90
CA PRO A 43 1.34 5.90 2.62
C PRO A 43 -0.18 5.81 2.42
N ALA A 44 -0.80 4.68 2.78
CA ALA A 44 -2.23 4.50 2.67
C ALA A 44 -3.01 5.52 3.48
N LEU A 45 -2.59 5.82 4.72
CA LEU A 45 -3.25 6.82 5.57
C LEU A 45 -3.19 8.20 4.92
N ILE A 46 -2.01 8.64 4.47
CA ILE A 46 -1.84 9.95 3.83
C ILE A 46 -2.66 10.04 2.54
N VAL A 47 -2.59 9.01 1.68
CA VAL A 47 -3.36 8.98 0.43
C VAL A 47 -4.87 8.97 0.70
N SER A 48 -5.32 8.23 1.71
CA SER A 48 -6.75 8.18 2.08
C SER A 48 -7.27 9.54 2.55
N ASP A 49 -6.47 10.29 3.31
CA ASP A 49 -6.82 11.62 3.80
C ASP A 49 -6.94 12.61 2.64
N VAL A 50 -5.94 12.64 1.75
CA VAL A 50 -5.95 13.52 0.56
C VAL A 50 -7.11 13.20 -0.38
N LEU A 51 -7.46 11.93 -0.54
CA LEU A 51 -8.58 11.50 -1.40
C LEU A 51 -9.95 11.59 -0.70
N GLY A 52 -9.99 11.81 0.61
CA GLY A 52 -11.24 11.84 1.39
C GLY A 52 -11.94 10.49 1.49
N VAL A 53 -11.19 9.38 1.59
CA VAL A 53 -11.72 8.02 1.70
C VAL A 53 -11.57 7.51 3.12
N ASP A 54 -12.69 7.26 3.80
CA ASP A 54 -12.76 6.87 5.22
C ASP A 54 -12.69 5.34 5.44
N ARG A 55 -13.16 4.56 4.46
CA ARG A 55 -13.17 3.10 4.49
C ARG A 55 -11.75 2.55 4.35
N PHE A 56 -11.11 2.33 5.48
CA PHE A 56 -9.72 1.88 5.56
C PHE A 56 -9.62 0.45 6.09
N TYR A 57 -8.89 -0.39 5.37
CA TYR A 57 -8.65 -1.78 5.71
C TYR A 57 -7.18 -2.13 5.54
N ALA A 58 -6.79 -3.32 6.00
CA ALA A 58 -5.41 -3.78 5.86
C ALA A 58 -5.35 -5.29 5.56
N VAL A 59 -4.39 -5.67 4.72
CA VAL A 59 -4.05 -7.06 4.37
C VAL A 59 -2.63 -7.35 4.82
N ARG A 60 -2.35 -8.55 5.34
CA ARG A 60 -0.97 -8.97 5.61
C ARG A 60 -0.53 -9.96 4.56
N ALA A 61 0.41 -9.54 3.70
CA ALA A 61 1.08 -10.40 2.73
C ALA A 61 2.58 -10.46 3.06
N ARG A 62 3.20 -11.64 3.00
CA ARG A 62 4.64 -11.82 3.19
C ARG A 62 5.27 -12.53 2.00
N HIS A 63 6.33 -11.94 1.46
CA HIS A 63 7.17 -12.56 0.44
C HIS A 63 8.40 -13.28 1.01
N TRP A 64 8.74 -12.98 2.28
CA TRP A 64 9.94 -13.50 2.96
C TRP A 64 9.56 -14.52 4.04
N GLY A 65 10.16 -15.71 3.96
CA GLY A 65 10.14 -16.75 4.97
C GLY A 65 11.10 -16.48 6.12
N ILE A 66 11.39 -17.52 6.90
CA ILE A 66 12.43 -17.49 7.94
C ILE A 66 13.75 -17.84 7.24
N ALA A 67 14.83 -17.07 7.50
CA ALA A 67 16.18 -17.33 6.97
C ALA A 67 16.31 -17.31 5.42
N GLU A 68 16.22 -16.11 4.82
CA GLU A 68 16.52 -15.83 3.40
C GLU A 68 15.66 -16.56 2.35
N GLU A 69 14.71 -17.41 2.74
CA GLU A 69 13.76 -18.03 1.80
C GLU A 69 12.79 -16.98 1.24
N VAL A 70 12.83 -16.78 -0.08
CA VAL A 70 11.84 -16.02 -0.83
C VAL A 70 10.77 -16.99 -1.32
N TYR A 71 9.52 -16.82 -0.88
CA TYR A 71 8.44 -17.66 -1.40
C TYR A 71 8.16 -17.31 -2.87
N GLU A 72 7.94 -18.32 -3.72
CA GLU A 72 7.53 -18.12 -5.12
C GLU A 72 6.30 -17.20 -5.24
N THR A 73 5.34 -17.38 -4.32
CA THR A 73 4.07 -16.66 -4.19
C THR A 73 3.97 -16.01 -2.81
N PRO A 74 3.49 -14.75 -2.68
CA PRO A 74 3.29 -14.15 -1.37
C PRO A 74 2.27 -14.94 -0.55
N LEU A 75 2.59 -15.17 0.72
CA LEU A 75 1.67 -15.77 1.68
C LEU A 75 0.76 -14.67 2.25
N VAL A 76 -0.55 -14.79 2.05
CA VAL A 76 -1.55 -13.94 2.70
C VAL A 76 -1.88 -14.51 4.07
N GLU A 77 -1.46 -13.81 5.13
CA GLU A 77 -1.67 -14.22 6.52
C GLU A 77 -2.93 -13.64 7.14
N GLN A 78 -3.35 -12.47 6.66
CA GLN A 78 -4.53 -11.77 7.17
C GLN A 78 -5.23 -11.09 6.01
N LEU A 79 -6.51 -11.39 5.85
CA LEU A 79 -7.39 -10.71 4.91
C LEU A 79 -7.96 -9.42 5.52
N PRO A 80 -8.31 -8.41 4.69
CA PRO A 80 -9.12 -7.28 5.11
C PRO A 80 -10.39 -7.75 5.82
N GLN A 81 -10.68 -7.19 7.00
CA GLN A 81 -11.91 -7.48 7.73
C GLN A 81 -12.98 -6.43 7.39
N GLY A 82 -14.08 -6.85 6.79
CA GLY A 82 -15.21 -5.99 6.44
C GLY A 82 -15.84 -6.36 5.11
N LYS A 83 -16.72 -5.49 4.60
CA LYS A 83 -17.38 -5.67 3.30
C LYS A 83 -16.69 -4.82 2.25
N LEU A 84 -16.11 -5.46 1.25
CA LEU A 84 -15.48 -4.84 0.09
C LEU A 84 -16.23 -5.17 -1.21
N GLU A 85 -17.28 -5.99 -1.14
CA GLU A 85 -18.05 -6.44 -2.30
C GLU A 85 -18.65 -5.23 -3.04
N GLY A 86 -18.36 -5.13 -4.34
CA GLY A 86 -18.83 -4.03 -5.20
C GLY A 86 -18.12 -2.69 -4.99
N ALA A 87 -17.16 -2.59 -4.07
CA ALA A 87 -16.38 -1.37 -3.86
C ALA A 87 -15.23 -1.26 -4.87
N ARG A 88 -14.94 -0.05 -5.34
CA ARG A 88 -13.66 0.27 -6.00
C ARG A 88 -12.59 0.36 -4.92
N VAL A 89 -11.67 -0.58 -4.91
CA VAL A 89 -10.62 -0.66 -3.89
C VAL A 89 -9.31 -0.12 -4.44
N LEU A 90 -8.67 0.77 -3.69
CA LEU A 90 -7.28 1.14 -3.91
C LEU A 90 -6.40 0.36 -2.91
N VAL A 91 -5.52 -0.50 -3.44
CA VAL A 91 -4.49 -1.18 -2.65
C VAL A 91 -3.25 -0.29 -2.62
N VAL A 92 -2.64 -0.11 -1.43
CA VAL A 92 -1.48 0.77 -1.24
C VAL A 92 -0.38 0.04 -0.49
N ASP A 93 0.83 0.11 -1.04
CA ASP A 93 2.08 -0.44 -0.48
C ASP A 93 3.17 0.64 -0.53
N GLU A 94 4.24 0.53 0.28
CA GLU A 94 5.30 1.54 0.30
C GLU A 94 6.23 1.46 -0.91
N VAL A 95 6.45 0.26 -1.44
CA VAL A 95 7.32 0.02 -2.57
C VAL A 95 6.93 -1.26 -3.28
N ALA A 96 6.93 -1.25 -4.61
CA ALA A 96 6.82 -2.44 -5.43
C ALA A 96 8.18 -2.72 -6.08
N ASP A 97 8.89 -3.74 -5.58
CA ASP A 97 10.17 -4.18 -6.16
C ASP A 97 9.91 -5.18 -7.31
N THR A 98 9.74 -6.47 -6.99
CA THR A 98 9.36 -7.48 -7.98
C THR A 98 7.89 -7.39 -8.41
N GLY A 99 7.09 -6.62 -7.68
CA GLY A 99 5.65 -6.49 -7.87
C GLY A 99 4.83 -7.68 -7.36
N LYS A 100 5.43 -8.79 -6.92
CA LYS A 100 4.71 -10.02 -6.58
C LYS A 100 3.67 -9.87 -5.46
N THR A 101 3.83 -8.89 -4.57
CA THR A 101 2.89 -8.60 -3.47
C THR A 101 1.56 -8.01 -3.97
N LEU A 102 1.59 -7.23 -5.05
CA LEU A 102 0.43 -6.53 -5.65
C LEU A 102 -0.20 -7.38 -6.76
#